data_AF-A0AAQ3JPJ4-F1
#
_entry.id   AF-A0AAQ3JPJ4-F1
#
_cell.length_a   1.000
_cell.length_b   1.000
_cell.length_c   1.000
_cell.angle_alpha   90.00
_cell.angle_beta   90.00
_cell.angle_gamma   90.00
#
_symmetry.space_group_name_H-M   'P 1'
#
loop_
_entity.id
_entity.type
_entity.pdbx_description
1 polymer ?
#
loop_
_entity_poly.entity_id
_entity_poly.type
_entity_poly.pdbx_seq_one_letter_code
_entity_poly.pdbx_strand_id
1 'polypeptide(L)'
;MEAAAEAAARSAKETLELAFQMSNILETSLDRHTLSLLIALCDRGLNPEALAALVGELSPPPTTPPDPSTTVTLSHSLSRHR
;
A
#
# COMPACT_ATOMS: atom_id res chain seq x y z
N MET A 1 14.92 -21.27 29.26
CA MET A 1 13.83 -21.10 28.28
C MET A 1 13.69 -19.63 27.85
N GLU A 2 13.94 -18.67 28.74
CA GLU A 2 13.88 -17.22 28.46
C GLU A 2 14.84 -16.74 27.35
N ALA A 3 16.08 -17.21 27.34
CA ALA A 3 17.05 -16.88 26.29
C ALA A 3 16.65 -17.36 24.88
N ALA A 4 15.90 -18.47 24.78
CA ALA A 4 15.42 -18.97 23.50
C ALA A 4 14.28 -18.11 22.94
N ALA A 5 13.40 -17.60 23.82
CA ALA A 5 12.34 -16.68 23.43
C ALA A 5 12.91 -15.34 22.95
N GLU A 6 13.95 -14.83 23.59
CA GLU A 6 14.62 -13.60 23.17
C GLU A 6 15.31 -13.76 21.80
N ALA A 7 15.98 -14.89 21.57
CA ALA A 7 16.59 -15.21 20.28
C ALA A 7 15.52 -15.31 19.16
N ALA A 8 14.38 -15.96 19.44
CA ALA A 8 13.27 -16.05 18.49
C ALA A 8 12.66 -14.68 18.18
N ALA A 9 12.47 -13.83 19.19
CA ALA A 9 11.96 -12.47 19.00
C ALA A 9 12.91 -11.61 18.15
N ARG A 10 14.22 -11.74 18.36
CA ARG A 10 15.23 -11.05 17.54
C ARG A 10 15.19 -11.52 16.10
N SER A 11 15.17 -12.84 15.87
CA SER A 11 15.09 -13.42 14.53
C SER A 11 13.82 -12.99 13.79
N ALA A 12 12.67 -12.99 14.45
CA ALA A 12 11.42 -12.53 13.86
C ALA A 12 11.48 -11.05 13.43
N LYS A 13 12.11 -10.19 14.24
CA LYS A 13 12.33 -8.78 13.89
C LYS A 13 13.22 -8.65 12.67
N GLU A 14 14.34 -9.37 12.61
CA GLU A 14 15.27 -9.35 11.47
C GLU A 14 14.59 -9.83 10.18
N THR A 15 13.77 -10.89 10.25
CA THR A 15 12.96 -11.37 9.12
C THR A 15 11.98 -10.31 8.64
N LEU A 16 11.27 -9.64 9.56
CA LEU A 16 10.34 -8.56 9.21
C LEU A 16 11.06 -7.38 8.55
N GLU A 17 12.24 -6.99 9.05
CA GLU A 17 13.03 -5.91 8.47
C GLU A 17 13.55 -6.26 7.07
N LEU A 18 13.94 -7.51 6.83
CA LEU A 18 14.33 -7.97 5.49
C LEU A 18 13.14 -7.96 4.54
N ALA A 19 11.99 -8.47 4.96
CA ALA A 19 10.77 -8.45 4.16
C ALA A 19 10.34 -7.02 3.79
N PHE A 20 10.50 -6.07 4.72
CA PHE A 20 10.23 -4.65 4.46
C PHE A 20 11.20 -4.02 3.46
N GLN A 21 12.47 -4.41 3.48
CA GLN A 21 13.42 -3.96 2.45
C GLN A 21 13.02 -4.49 1.07
N MET A 22 12.60 -5.75 0.99
CA MET A 22 12.09 -6.33 -0.26
C MET A 22 10.84 -5.61 -0.76
N SER A 23 9.89 -5.27 0.14
CA SER A 23 8.66 -4.57 -0.24
C SER A 23 8.92 -3.16 -0.79
N ASN A 24 9.95 -2.48 -0.29
CA ASN A 24 10.39 -1.16 -0.78
C ASN A 24 11.07 -1.25 -2.15
N ILE A 25 11.91 -2.28 -2.37
CA ILE A 25 12.55 -2.53 -3.67
C ILE A 25 11.48 -2.79 -4.75
N LEU A 26 10.40 -3.48 -4.37
CA LEU A 26 9.27 -3.77 -5.25
C LEU A 26 8.24 -2.62 -5.32
N GLU A 27 8.52 -1.48 -4.68
CA GLU A 27 7.65 -0.29 -4.65
C GLU A 27 6.19 -0.57 -4.28
N THR A 28 5.96 -1.59 -3.43
CA THR A 28 4.60 -2.03 -3.03
C THR A 28 3.87 -1.03 -2.15
N SER A 29 4.55 0.04 -1.68
CA SER A 29 4.01 1.10 -0.82
C SER A 29 3.41 0.64 0.52
N LEU A 30 3.81 -0.56 1.00
CA LEU A 30 3.33 -1.10 2.27
C LEU A 30 4.14 -0.58 3.46
N ASP A 31 3.45 -0.17 4.53
CA ASP A 31 4.09 0.15 5.79
C ASP A 31 4.44 -1.11 6.60
N ARG A 32 5.36 -0.99 7.58
CA ARG A 32 5.82 -2.12 8.40
C ARG A 32 4.70 -2.80 9.19
N HIS A 33 3.68 -2.06 9.61
CA HIS A 33 2.59 -2.61 10.39
C HIS A 33 1.68 -3.47 9.51
N THR A 34 1.29 -2.95 8.35
CA THR A 34 0.53 -3.68 7.33
C THR A 34 1.27 -4.93 6.88
N LEU A 35 2.57 -4.83 6.58
CA LEU A 35 3.38 -5.99 6.21
C LEU A 35 3.43 -7.05 7.33
N SER A 36 3.60 -6.63 8.59
CA SER A 36 3.58 -7.55 9.73
C SER A 36 2.22 -8.25 9.89
N LEU A 37 1.12 -7.55 9.63
CA LEU A 37 -0.22 -8.13 9.67
C LEU A 37 -0.41 -9.15 8.55
N LEU A 38 0.01 -8.81 7.32
CA LEU A 38 -0.05 -9.72 6.18
C LEU A 38 0.73 -11.01 6.43
N ILE A 39 1.94 -10.93 7.00
CA ILE A 39 2.74 -12.11 7.36
C ILE A 39 1.99 -12.98 8.39
N ALA A 40 1.39 -12.37 9.42
CA ALA A 40 0.64 -13.09 10.44
C ALA A 40 -0.68 -13.71 9.91
N LEU A 41 -1.24 -13.15 8.84
CA LEU A 41 -2.40 -13.69 8.14
C LEU A 41 -1.99 -14.86 7.24
N CYS A 42 -0.89 -14.74 6.50
CA CYS A 42 -0.31 -15.82 5.71
C CYS A 42 0.10 -17.03 6.58
N ASP A 43 0.67 -16.80 7.76
CA ASP A 43 1.03 -17.86 8.72
C ASP A 43 -0.19 -18.68 9.19
N ARG A 44 -1.38 -18.07 9.16
CA ARG A 44 -2.67 -18.74 9.46
C ARG A 44 -3.26 -19.49 8.25
N GLY A 45 -2.56 -19.54 7.12
CA GLY A 45 -2.98 -20.24 5.91
C GLY A 45 -3.88 -19.41 4.98
N LEU A 46 -3.95 -18.09 5.16
CA LEU A 46 -4.65 -17.22 4.22
C LEU A 46 -3.85 -17.08 2.92
N ASN A 47 -4.56 -17.03 1.79
CA ASN A 47 -3.93 -16.93 0.48
C ASN A 47 -3.28 -15.53 0.28
N PRO A 48 -1.96 -15.43 0.04
CA PRO A 48 -1.29 -14.17 -0.26
C PRO A 48 -1.85 -13.44 -1.50
N GLU A 49 -2.30 -14.16 -2.54
CA GLU A 49 -2.88 -13.52 -3.73
C GLU A 49 -4.19 -12.78 -3.42
N ALA A 50 -5.05 -13.38 -2.58
CA ALA A 50 -6.29 -12.75 -2.15
C ALA A 50 -6.03 -11.53 -1.25
N LEU A 51 -5.03 -11.62 -0.37
CA LEU A 51 -4.60 -10.50 0.46
C LEU A 51 -4.05 -9.34 -0.38
N ALA A 52 -3.27 -9.62 -1.43
CA ALA A 52 -2.76 -8.59 -2.33
C ALA A 52 -3.87 -7.82 -3.03
N ALA A 53 -4.93 -8.50 -3.50
CA ALA A 53 -6.09 -7.86 -4.10
C ALA A 53 -6.80 -6.93 -3.10
N LEU A 54 -7.02 -7.39 -1.86
CA LEU A 54 -7.65 -6.57 -0.81
C LEU A 54 -6.83 -5.32 -0.47
N VAL A 55 -5.51 -5.45 -0.38
CA VAL A 55 -4.62 -4.31 -0.09
C VAL A 55 -4.63 -3.29 -1.23
N GLY A 56 -4.68 -3.74 -2.48
CA GLY A 56 -4.82 -2.87 -3.64
C GLY A 56 -6.13 -2.07 -3.65
N GLU A 57 -7.24 -2.69 -3.25
CA GLU A 57 -8.56 -2.03 -3.20
C GLU A 57 -8.72 -1.08 -2.01
N LEU A 58 -8.06 -1.37 -0.88
CA LEU A 58 -8.12 -0.54 0.33
C LEU A 58 -7.12 0.62 0.31
N SER A 59 -6.07 0.53 -0.49
CA SER A 59 -5.12 1.62 -0.67
C SER A 59 -5.83 2.77 -1.36
N PRO A 60 -5.81 4.00 -0.80
CA PRO A 60 -6.36 5.14 -1.49
C PRO A 60 -5.70 5.25 -2.87
N PRO A 61 -6.47 5.58 -3.94
CA PRO A 61 -5.86 5.82 -5.24
C PRO A 61 -4.73 6.83 -5.03
N PRO A 62 -3.57 6.66 -5.70
CA PRO A 62 -2.49 7.64 -5.61
C PRO A 62 -3.15 8.99 -5.88
N THR A 63 -3.03 9.89 -4.91
CA THR A 63 -3.64 11.22 -4.97
C THR A 63 -2.95 11.98 -6.09
N THR A 64 -3.32 11.69 -7.33
CA THR A 64 -3.02 12.51 -8.48
C THR A 64 -3.76 13.82 -8.17
N PRO A 65 -3.05 14.93 -7.91
CA PRO A 65 -3.72 16.21 -7.78
C PRO A 65 -4.58 16.39 -9.04
N PRO A 66 -5.84 16.84 -8.92
CA PRO A 66 -6.67 17.06 -10.09
C PRO A 66 -5.92 18.01 -11.02
N ASP A 67 -5.53 17.51 -12.18
CA ASP A 67 -4.97 18.33 -13.25
C ASP A 67 -5.98 19.45 -13.53
N PRO A 68 -5.64 20.74 -13.33
CA PRO A 68 -6.60 21.83 -13.49
C PRO A 68 -7.05 22.04 -14.96
N SER A 69 -6.54 21.24 -15.91
CA SER A 69 -6.76 21.43 -17.35
C SER A 69 -8.06 20.83 -17.91
N THR A 70 -8.94 20.23 -17.10
CA THR A 70 -10.25 19.73 -17.60
C THR A 70 -11.45 20.59 -17.20
N THR A 71 -11.23 21.88 -16.88
CA THR A 71 -12.34 22.84 -16.88
C THR A 71 -12.75 23.12 -18.32
N VAL A 72 -13.65 22.28 -18.80
CA VAL A 72 -14.58 22.44 -19.92
C VAL A 72 -14.60 23.87 -20.48
N THR A 73 -13.98 24.02 -21.65
CA THR A 73 -14.22 25.10 -22.61
C THR A 73 -15.68 25.05 -23.08
N LEU A 74 -16.60 25.59 -22.29
CA LEU A 74 -17.95 25.99 -22.72
C LEU A 74 -18.29 27.31 -22.04
N SER A 75 -17.66 28.39 -22.51
CA SER A 75 -18.12 29.74 -22.18
C SER A 75 -17.99 30.66 -23.38
N HIS A 76 -19.17 30.99 -23.91
CA HIS A 76 -19.51 32.22 -24.61
C HIS A 76 -19.05 32.42 -26.05
N SER A 77 -19.52 31.55 -26.95
CA SER A 77 -19.92 31.98 -28.30
C SER A 77 -21.36 32.51 -28.28
N LEU A 78 -21.61 33.64 -27.60
CA LEU A 78 -22.89 34.37 -27.63
C LEU A 78 -22.63 35.88 -27.52
N SER A 79 -21.91 36.44 -28.50
CA SER A 79 -21.91 37.89 -28.79
C SER A 79 -22.19 38.09 -30.28
N ARG A 80 -23.41 37.72 -30.70
CA ARG A 80 -24.02 38.25 -31.92
C ARG A 80 -25.42 38.72 -31.56
N HIS A 81 -25.68 39.98 -31.91
CA HIS A 81 -26.94 40.74 -31.80
C HIS A 81 -27.22 41.43 -30.46
N ARG A 82 -26.69 42.65 -30.33
CA ARG A 82 -27.55 43.85 -30.36
C ARG A 82 -26.78 45.04 -30.93
#